data_AF-X0W1M8-F1
#
_entry.id   AF-X0W1M8-F1
#
_cell.length_a   1.000
_cell.length_b   1.000
_cell.length_c   1.000
_cell.angle_alpha   90.00
_cell.angle_beta   90.00
_cell.angle_gamma   90.00
#
_symmetry.space_group_name_H-M   'P 1'
#
loop_
_entity.id
_entity.type
_entity.pdbx_description
1 polymer ?
#
loop_
_entity_poly.entity_id
_entity_poly.type
_entity_poly.pdbx_seq_one_letter_code
_entity_poly.pdbx_strand_id
1 'polypeptide(L)'
;SFKWSDTQNGGTGTISKTGGGGSGTQLSTLTELRISVNEINGQNVIKFLEYITTKPILLGQGDEISQFGNYTLDTYTVDPQNPMYYIATLTYIGGNGIIAPQGTQYTLIHFDIQGGDVNLKQNFTSSTQWVINNTTGKAEPSVTLTDNSNPPNEIKGCVTYTNATTITVDFDKTVAGSSILN
;
A
#
# COMPACT_ATOMS: atom_id res chain seq x y z
N SER A 1 -7.15 19.18 0.48
CA SER A 1 -5.72 19.54 0.65
C SER A 1 -5.53 20.41 1.88
N PHE A 2 -4.32 20.56 2.37
CA PHE A 2 -3.99 21.33 3.59
C PHE A 2 -2.86 22.31 3.32
N LYS A 3 -2.73 23.36 4.13
CA LYS A 3 -1.54 24.22 4.14
C LYS A 3 -0.58 23.77 5.23
N TRP A 4 0.72 23.78 4.93
CA TRP A 4 1.73 23.62 5.98
C TRP A 4 1.68 24.82 6.94
N SER A 5 1.81 24.53 8.24
CA SER A 5 1.91 25.53 9.28
C SER A 5 3.08 25.23 10.21
N ASP A 6 3.97 26.20 10.37
CA ASP A 6 5.01 26.19 11.40
C ASP A 6 4.45 26.50 12.80
N THR A 7 3.16 26.83 12.91
CA THR A 7 2.46 26.86 14.19
C THR A 7 1.70 25.56 14.36
N GLN A 8 1.92 24.87 15.50
CA GLN A 8 1.11 23.70 15.85
C GLN A 8 -0.37 24.09 15.86
N ASN A 9 -1.22 23.29 15.22
CA ASN A 9 -2.66 23.56 15.14
C ASN A 9 -2.96 24.95 14.54
N GLY A 10 -2.25 25.31 13.47
CA GLY A 10 -2.18 26.68 12.90
C GLY A 10 -3.42 27.21 12.18
N GLY A 11 -4.59 26.62 12.39
CA GLY A 11 -5.87 27.06 11.84
C GLY A 11 -6.57 26.00 10.98
N THR A 12 -7.82 26.28 10.64
CA THR A 12 -8.63 25.44 9.75
C THR A 12 -7.91 25.21 8.42
N GLY A 13 -7.92 23.97 7.95
CA GLY A 13 -7.28 23.60 6.68
C GLY A 13 -5.76 23.49 6.75
N THR A 14 -5.16 23.43 7.95
CA THR A 14 -3.72 23.27 8.10
C THR A 14 -3.29 21.86 8.50
N ILE A 15 -2.04 21.54 8.17
CA ILE A 15 -1.25 20.48 8.77
C ILE A 15 -0.01 21.08 9.43
N SER A 16 0.45 20.50 10.52
CA SER A 16 1.63 21.00 11.25
C SER A 16 2.36 19.89 11.98
N LYS A 17 3.65 20.10 12.26
CA LYS A 17 4.42 19.23 13.14
C LYS A 17 4.02 19.46 14.60
N THR A 18 4.09 18.42 15.42
CA THR A 18 3.99 18.54 16.88
C THR A 18 5.14 19.37 17.43
N GLY A 19 4.80 20.35 18.27
CA GLY A 19 5.71 21.41 18.71
C GLY A 19 5.86 22.58 17.73
N GLY A 20 5.26 22.51 16.54
CA GLY A 20 5.41 23.52 15.49
C GLY A 20 6.73 23.42 14.72
N GLY A 21 7.01 24.45 13.92
CA GLY A 21 8.09 24.51 12.94
C GLY A 21 7.93 23.45 11.85
N GLY A 22 9.07 23.02 11.33
CA GLY A 22 9.17 21.92 10.38
C GLY A 22 9.56 22.36 8.98
N SER A 23 9.25 23.58 8.54
CA SER A 23 9.81 24.13 7.30
C SER A 23 11.34 24.01 7.29
N GLY A 24 11.88 23.49 6.19
CA GLY A 24 13.31 23.20 6.02
C GLY A 24 13.78 21.85 6.58
N THR A 25 12.96 21.13 7.35
CA THR A 25 13.30 19.79 7.85
C THR A 25 13.00 18.71 6.83
N GLN A 26 13.74 17.59 6.87
CA GLN A 26 13.54 16.50 5.92
C GLN A 26 12.18 15.83 6.12
N LEU A 27 11.48 15.56 5.02
CA LEU A 27 10.20 14.82 5.04
C LEU A 27 10.36 13.43 5.66
N SER A 28 11.53 12.79 5.50
CA SER A 28 11.87 11.50 6.13
C SER A 28 11.87 11.51 7.66
N THR A 29 11.94 12.68 8.29
CA THR A 29 11.96 12.81 9.77
C THR A 29 10.58 13.03 10.38
N LEU A 30 9.54 13.14 9.54
CA LEU A 30 8.18 13.38 9.99
C LEU A 30 7.53 12.08 10.48
N THR A 31 7.34 11.95 11.79
CA THR A 31 6.71 10.79 12.43
C THR A 31 5.32 11.08 13.00
N GLU A 32 4.98 12.36 13.16
CA GLU A 32 3.68 12.80 13.67
C GLU A 32 3.23 14.06 12.93
N LEU A 33 1.95 14.10 12.56
CA LEU A 33 1.31 15.22 11.89
C LEU A 33 0.03 15.62 12.61
N ARG A 34 -0.13 16.90 12.91
CA ARG A 34 -1.40 17.47 13.35
C ARG A 34 -2.21 17.82 12.12
N ILE A 35 -3.43 17.30 12.00
CA ILE A 35 -4.30 17.48 10.84
C ILE A 35 -5.58 18.17 11.28
N SER A 36 -5.91 19.32 10.70
CA SER A 36 -7.19 19.98 10.91
C SER A 36 -8.37 19.08 10.52
N VAL A 37 -9.46 19.08 11.31
CA VAL A 37 -10.71 18.35 11.05
C VAL A 37 -11.33 18.73 9.69
N ASN A 38 -11.09 19.96 9.24
CA ASN A 38 -11.49 20.43 7.93
C ASN A 38 -10.27 20.69 7.04
N GLU A 39 -10.39 20.38 5.76
CA GLU A 39 -9.39 20.76 4.74
C GLU A 39 -9.58 22.22 4.28
N ILE A 40 -8.72 22.73 3.39
CA ILE A 40 -8.69 24.13 2.94
C ILE A 40 -10.07 24.65 2.49
N ASN A 41 -10.89 23.84 1.82
CA ASN A 41 -12.22 24.22 1.36
C ASN A 41 -13.35 23.92 2.36
N GLY A 42 -13.00 23.55 3.60
CA GLY A 42 -13.96 23.36 4.69
C GLY A 42 -14.57 21.96 4.76
N GLN A 43 -14.23 21.02 3.88
CA GLN A 43 -14.77 19.67 3.95
C GLN A 43 -14.20 18.90 5.15
N ASN A 44 -15.07 18.13 5.81
CA ASN A 44 -14.66 17.30 6.93
C ASN A 44 -13.86 16.08 6.44
N VAL A 45 -12.71 15.82 7.07
CA VAL A 45 -11.78 14.75 6.61
C VAL A 45 -11.89 13.45 7.38
N ILE A 46 -12.80 13.33 8.35
CA ILE A 46 -12.86 12.19 9.28
C ILE A 46 -13.06 10.87 8.54
N LYS A 47 -14.05 10.82 7.65
CA LYS A 47 -14.35 9.61 6.88
C LYS A 47 -13.23 9.21 5.94
N PHE A 48 -12.49 10.19 5.45
CA PHE A 48 -11.31 9.92 4.64
C PHE A 48 -10.19 9.32 5.51
N LEU A 49 -9.84 9.95 6.64
CA LEU A 49 -8.83 9.45 7.58
C LEU A 49 -9.14 8.03 8.07
N GLU A 50 -10.40 7.77 8.44
CA GLU A 50 -10.89 6.42 8.83
C GLU A 50 -10.59 5.39 7.73
N TYR A 51 -10.84 5.73 6.47
CA TYR A 51 -10.61 4.84 5.33
C TYR A 51 -9.13 4.58 5.01
N ILE A 52 -8.25 5.58 5.23
CA ILE A 52 -6.82 5.49 4.89
C ILE A 52 -5.93 5.07 6.07
N THR A 53 -6.52 4.86 7.25
CA THR A 53 -5.78 4.33 8.40
C THR A 53 -5.24 2.94 8.10
N THR A 54 -4.04 2.64 8.57
CA THR A 54 -3.20 1.48 8.27
C THR A 54 -2.79 1.32 6.82
N LYS A 55 -3.00 2.33 5.95
CA LYS A 55 -2.65 2.25 4.53
C LYS A 55 -1.48 3.18 4.16
N PRO A 56 -0.75 2.87 3.07
CA PRO A 56 0.22 3.79 2.50
C PRO A 56 -0.46 5.07 2.02
N ILE A 57 0.18 6.20 2.26
CA ILE A 57 -0.25 7.53 1.89
C ILE A 57 0.94 8.33 1.34
N LEU A 58 0.66 9.21 0.41
CA LEU A 58 1.61 10.17 -0.12
C LEU A 58 1.18 11.57 0.31
N LEU A 59 2.12 12.26 0.95
CA LEU A 59 2.04 13.68 1.25
C LEU A 59 2.86 14.41 0.18
N GLY A 60 2.17 14.92 -0.84
CA GLY A 60 2.79 15.64 -1.96
C GLY A 60 2.69 17.14 -1.78
N GLN A 61 3.78 17.86 -2.02
CA GLN A 61 3.78 19.30 -2.14
C GLN A 61 3.01 19.72 -3.41
N GLY A 62 2.15 20.73 -3.30
CA GLY A 62 1.19 21.12 -4.35
C GLY A 62 1.80 21.89 -5.52
N ASP A 63 2.95 22.54 -5.31
CA ASP A 63 3.66 23.38 -6.29
C ASP A 63 5.00 22.79 -6.76
N GLU A 64 5.43 21.65 -6.20
CA GLU A 64 6.65 20.95 -6.62
C GLU A 64 6.46 19.43 -6.50
N ILE A 65 6.29 18.76 -7.64
CA ILE A 65 6.02 17.32 -7.69
C ILE A 65 7.18 16.47 -7.16
N SER A 66 8.41 16.98 -7.22
CA SER A 66 9.60 16.27 -6.75
C SER A 66 9.76 16.29 -5.23
N GLN A 67 8.92 17.05 -4.50
CA GLN A 67 8.93 17.12 -3.04
C GLN A 67 7.73 16.33 -2.48
N PHE A 68 8.00 15.14 -1.95
CA PHE A 68 6.96 14.26 -1.43
C PHE A 68 7.50 13.29 -0.37
N GLY A 69 6.62 12.88 0.55
CA GLY A 69 6.88 11.78 1.47
C GLY A 69 5.82 10.68 1.30
N ASN A 70 6.27 9.44 1.27
CA ASN A 70 5.43 8.24 1.32
C ASN A 70 5.51 7.65 2.73
N TYR A 71 4.36 7.44 3.37
CA TYR A 71 4.24 6.98 4.74
C TYR A 71 3.14 5.92 4.85
N THR A 72 3.14 5.12 5.90
CA THR A 72 1.88 4.54 6.40
C THR A 72 1.22 5.53 7.35
N LEU A 73 -0.10 5.68 7.26
CA LEU A 73 -0.87 6.32 8.33
C LEU A 73 -1.19 5.26 9.39
N ASP A 74 -0.38 5.19 10.44
CA ASP A 74 -0.47 4.10 11.43
C ASP A 74 -1.73 4.26 12.30
N THR A 75 -1.93 5.45 12.84
CA THR A 75 -3.09 5.81 13.65
C THR A 75 -3.47 7.27 13.45
N TYR A 76 -4.69 7.62 13.83
CA TYR A 76 -5.07 9.00 14.10
C TYR A 76 -5.98 9.07 15.33
N THR A 77 -5.75 10.05 16.19
CA THR A 77 -6.57 10.28 17.41
C THR A 77 -6.93 11.75 17.53
N VAL A 78 -8.06 12.06 18.17
CA VAL A 78 -8.43 13.46 18.44
C VAL A 78 -7.37 14.08 19.34
N ASP A 79 -6.89 15.29 19.02
CA ASP A 79 -5.96 16.01 19.87
C ASP A 79 -6.65 16.36 21.20
N PRO A 80 -6.13 15.89 22.36
CA PRO A 80 -6.77 16.08 23.66
C PRO A 80 -6.77 17.55 24.10
N GLN A 81 -5.90 18.39 23.52
CA GLN A 81 -5.84 19.82 23.81
C GLN A 81 -6.72 20.64 22.86
N ASN A 82 -7.03 20.10 21.67
CA ASN A 82 -7.85 20.81 20.69
C ASN A 82 -8.64 19.83 19.79
N PRO A 83 -9.94 19.63 20.06
CA PRO A 83 -10.78 18.70 19.28
C PRO A 83 -10.94 19.04 17.79
N MET A 84 -10.49 20.22 17.35
CA MET A 84 -10.48 20.60 15.93
C MET A 84 -9.31 20.01 15.15
N TYR A 85 -8.45 19.21 15.78
CA TYR A 85 -7.30 18.56 15.16
C TYR A 85 -7.20 17.08 15.51
N TYR A 86 -6.58 16.34 14.61
CA TYR A 86 -6.16 14.97 14.81
C TYR A 86 -4.64 14.89 14.93
N ILE A 87 -4.17 13.98 15.77
CA ILE A 87 -2.78 13.56 15.85
C ILE A 87 -2.65 12.30 15.03
N ALA A 88 -1.99 12.39 13.87
CA ALA A 88 -1.70 11.26 13.00
C ALA A 88 -0.27 10.77 13.22
N THR A 89 -0.10 9.49 13.52
CA THR A 89 1.22 8.84 13.58
C THR A 89 1.56 8.26 12.22
N LEU A 90 2.79 8.50 11.77
CA LEU A 90 3.28 8.14 10.44
C LEU A 90 4.56 7.30 10.54
N THR A 91 4.67 6.26 9.72
CA THR A 91 5.93 5.55 9.48
C THR A 91 6.41 5.82 8.06
N TYR A 92 7.61 6.36 7.91
CA TYR A 92 8.19 6.69 6.60
C TYR A 92 8.57 5.44 5.80
N ILE A 93 8.13 5.37 4.54
CA ILE A 93 8.46 4.30 3.59
C ILE A 93 9.54 4.76 2.62
N GLY A 94 9.46 6.00 2.15
CA GLY A 94 10.33 6.56 1.12
C GLY A 94 9.85 7.91 0.65
N GLY A 95 10.61 8.58 -0.22
CA GLY A 95 10.28 9.96 -0.62
C GLY A 95 11.52 10.79 -0.94
N ASN A 96 11.29 12.06 -1.20
CA ASN A 96 12.33 13.03 -1.51
C ASN A 96 11.96 14.41 -0.95
N GLY A 97 12.97 15.11 -0.43
CA GLY A 97 12.86 16.53 -0.15
C GLY A 97 12.70 16.93 1.31
N ILE A 98 12.37 18.20 1.48
CA ILE A 98 12.17 18.86 2.77
C ILE A 98 10.77 19.45 2.84
N ILE A 99 10.29 19.70 4.04
CA ILE A 99 9.04 20.40 4.27
C ILE A 99 9.20 21.85 3.79
N ALA A 100 8.28 22.28 2.93
CA ALA A 100 8.27 23.59 2.31
C ALA A 100 7.98 24.69 3.35
N PRO A 101 8.22 25.97 3.00
CA PRO A 101 7.85 27.11 3.83
C PRO A 101 6.37 27.09 4.25
N GLN A 102 6.06 27.71 5.39
CA GLN A 102 4.69 27.92 5.85
C GLN A 102 3.77 28.46 4.75
N GLY A 103 2.55 27.93 4.70
CA GLY A 103 1.51 28.32 3.76
C GLY A 103 1.50 27.50 2.47
N THR A 104 2.56 26.75 2.17
CA THR A 104 2.60 25.84 1.02
C THR A 104 1.52 24.78 1.14
N GLN A 105 0.83 24.52 0.02
CA GLN A 105 -0.22 23.52 -0.03
C GLN A 105 0.37 22.11 -0.13
N TYR A 106 -0.20 21.19 0.63
CA TYR A 106 0.06 19.77 0.60
C TYR A 106 -1.23 19.00 0.32
N THR A 107 -1.11 17.90 -0.40
CA THR A 107 -2.23 16.98 -0.65
C THR A 107 -1.88 15.62 -0.06
N LEU A 108 -2.83 15.11 0.72
CA LEU A 108 -2.78 13.76 1.27
C LEU A 108 -3.50 12.83 0.31
N ILE A 109 -2.79 11.86 -0.25
CA ILE A 109 -3.30 10.95 -1.27
C ILE A 109 -3.10 9.53 -0.76
N HIS A 110 -4.14 8.70 -0.83
CA HIS A 110 -3.98 7.27 -0.72
C HIS A 110 -4.08 6.66 -2.12
N PHE A 111 -3.12 5.81 -2.46
CA PHE A 111 -3.17 4.93 -3.61
C PHE A 111 -2.86 3.52 -3.15
N ASP A 112 -3.47 2.54 -3.79
CA ASP A 112 -3.19 1.14 -3.52
C ASP A 112 -2.19 0.63 -4.55
N ILE A 113 -1.02 0.19 -4.07
CA ILE A 113 -0.06 -0.58 -4.88
C ILE A 113 -0.17 -2.05 -4.49
N GLN A 114 -1.39 -2.60 -4.43
CA GLN A 114 -1.59 -4.05 -4.43
C GLN A 114 -1.36 -4.54 -5.87
N GLY A 115 -0.13 -4.93 -6.21
CA GLY A 115 0.17 -5.42 -7.55
C GLY A 115 1.62 -5.84 -7.73
N GLY A 116 2.06 -6.86 -7.00
CA GLY A 116 3.26 -7.61 -7.36
C GLY A 116 2.90 -8.74 -8.31
N ASP A 117 3.73 -9.01 -9.30
CA ASP A 117 3.67 -10.26 -10.04
C ASP A 117 3.93 -11.42 -9.07
N VAL A 118 3.06 -12.42 -9.03
CA VAL A 118 3.11 -13.50 -8.04
C VAL A 118 3.55 -14.76 -8.74
N ASN A 119 4.83 -15.12 -8.61
CA ASN A 119 5.36 -16.36 -9.18
C ASN A 119 5.44 -17.44 -8.09
N LEU A 120 4.52 -18.41 -8.12
CA LEU A 120 4.54 -19.57 -7.22
C LEU A 120 4.86 -20.85 -8.00
N LYS A 121 6.07 -21.39 -7.81
CA LYS A 121 6.48 -22.68 -8.38
C LYS A 121 6.39 -23.80 -7.34
N GLN A 122 5.75 -24.90 -7.71
CA GLN A 122 5.68 -26.13 -6.90
C GLN A 122 6.01 -27.33 -7.79
N ASN A 123 6.73 -28.30 -7.22
CA ASN A 123 7.06 -29.54 -7.92
C ASN A 123 6.14 -30.66 -7.49
N PHE A 124 5.85 -31.56 -8.40
CA PHE A 124 5.04 -32.74 -8.14
C PHE A 124 5.68 -33.99 -8.73
N THR A 125 5.46 -35.10 -8.04
CA THR A 125 5.94 -36.41 -8.44
C THR A 125 4.94 -37.08 -9.40
N SER A 126 5.34 -38.22 -9.95
CA SER A 126 4.56 -38.95 -10.95
C SER A 126 3.13 -39.24 -10.47
N SER A 127 2.15 -38.57 -11.07
CA SER A 127 0.73 -38.68 -10.72
C SER A 127 -0.18 -38.38 -11.91
N THR A 128 -1.41 -38.88 -11.87
CA THR A 128 -2.49 -38.49 -12.79
C THR A 128 -3.28 -37.29 -12.28
N GLN A 129 -3.06 -36.87 -11.03
CA GLN A 129 -3.67 -35.69 -10.44
C GLN A 129 -2.63 -34.90 -9.63
N TRP A 130 -2.66 -33.59 -9.77
CA TRP A 130 -1.84 -32.66 -9.00
C TRP A 130 -2.71 -31.68 -8.22
N VAL A 131 -2.44 -31.54 -6.93
CA VAL A 131 -3.13 -30.58 -6.06
C VAL A 131 -2.15 -29.47 -5.71
N ILE A 132 -2.41 -28.28 -6.24
CA ILE A 132 -1.60 -27.09 -6.05
C ILE A 132 -2.11 -26.37 -4.80
N ASN A 133 -1.20 -26.09 -3.86
CA ASN A 133 -1.48 -25.17 -2.76
C ASN A 133 -1.32 -23.73 -3.26
N ASN A 134 -2.42 -22.98 -3.40
CA ASN A 134 -2.37 -21.62 -3.92
C ASN A 134 -2.15 -20.61 -2.79
N THR A 135 -0.93 -20.09 -2.72
CA THR A 135 -0.55 -19.01 -1.78
C THR A 135 -0.36 -17.66 -2.47
N THR A 136 -0.82 -17.50 -3.71
CA THR A 136 -0.63 -16.26 -4.49
C THR A 136 -1.54 -15.12 -4.04
N GLY A 137 -2.61 -15.41 -3.29
CA GLY A 137 -3.65 -14.45 -2.95
C GLY A 137 -4.65 -14.15 -4.08
N LYS A 138 -4.40 -14.65 -5.30
CA LYS A 138 -5.37 -14.60 -6.41
C LYS A 138 -6.30 -15.81 -6.31
N ALA A 139 -7.60 -15.62 -6.52
CA ALA A 139 -8.56 -16.73 -6.49
C ALA A 139 -8.37 -17.69 -7.69
N GLU A 140 -8.03 -17.13 -8.85
CA GLU A 140 -7.87 -17.87 -10.12
C GLU A 140 -6.58 -17.45 -10.85
N PRO A 141 -5.39 -17.75 -10.30
CA PRO A 141 -4.12 -17.45 -10.95
C PRO A 141 -3.93 -18.31 -12.20
N SER A 142 -3.18 -17.80 -13.18
CA SER A 142 -2.86 -18.60 -14.37
C SER A 142 -1.93 -19.75 -14.02
N VAL A 143 -2.28 -20.98 -14.41
CA VAL A 143 -1.47 -22.18 -14.13
C VAL A 143 -0.73 -22.62 -15.40
N THR A 144 0.60 -22.66 -15.32
CA THR A 144 1.46 -23.27 -16.33
C THR A 144 2.09 -24.53 -15.75
N LEU A 145 2.11 -25.61 -16.51
CA LEU A 145 2.68 -26.90 -16.08
C LEU A 145 3.84 -27.27 -16.99
N THR A 146 4.95 -27.73 -16.41
CA THR A 146 6.13 -28.15 -17.16
C THR A 146 6.63 -29.50 -16.69
N ASP A 147 7.20 -30.31 -17.59
CA ASP A 147 7.89 -31.54 -17.22
C ASP A 147 9.28 -31.26 -16.62
N ASN A 148 10.00 -32.34 -16.28
CA ASN A 148 11.35 -32.29 -15.73
C ASN A 148 12.45 -32.33 -16.82
N SER A 149 12.09 -32.16 -18.11
CA SER A 149 13.07 -32.15 -19.19
C SER A 149 13.94 -30.90 -19.12
N ASN A 150 15.09 -30.94 -19.81
CA ASN A 150 15.96 -29.77 -19.97
C ASN A 150 16.29 -29.58 -21.46
N PRO A 151 15.64 -28.64 -22.17
CA PRO A 151 14.68 -27.66 -21.66
C PRO A 151 13.32 -28.28 -21.28
N PRO A 152 12.57 -27.64 -20.36
CA PRO A 152 11.27 -28.14 -19.91
C PRO A 152 10.21 -28.02 -21.02
N ASN A 153 9.38 -29.04 -21.18
CA ASN A 153 8.23 -29.04 -22.07
C ASN A 153 6.95 -28.73 -21.31
N GLU A 154 5.99 -28.07 -21.95
CA GLU A 154 4.69 -27.80 -21.36
C GLU A 154 3.84 -29.08 -21.23
N ILE A 155 3.18 -29.25 -20.09
CA ILE A 155 2.21 -30.31 -19.83
C ILE A 155 0.81 -29.72 -19.94
N LYS A 156 -0.10 -30.43 -20.61
CA LYS A 156 -1.53 -30.09 -20.62
C LYS A 156 -2.27 -30.88 -19.55
N GLY A 157 -3.16 -30.22 -18.83
CA GLY A 157 -4.03 -30.82 -17.82
C GLY A 157 -5.31 -30.01 -17.67
N CYS A 158 -6.35 -30.63 -17.13
CA CYS A 158 -7.61 -29.95 -16.82
C CYS A 158 -7.48 -29.25 -15.47
N VAL A 159 -7.45 -27.92 -15.48
CA VAL A 159 -7.31 -27.11 -14.26
C VAL A 159 -8.68 -26.78 -13.69
N THR A 160 -8.89 -27.08 -12.41
CA THR A 160 -10.11 -26.76 -11.66
C THR A 160 -9.77 -25.97 -10.40
N TYR A 161 -10.29 -24.75 -10.29
CA TYR A 161 -10.16 -23.91 -9.09
C TYR A 161 -11.18 -24.37 -8.05
N THR A 162 -10.75 -25.22 -7.12
CA THR A 162 -11.64 -25.78 -6.09
C THR A 162 -12.01 -24.72 -5.05
N ASN A 163 -11.04 -23.88 -4.67
CA ASN A 163 -11.24 -22.68 -3.85
C ASN A 163 -10.03 -21.74 -3.99
N ALA A 164 -10.07 -20.57 -3.35
CA ALA A 164 -9.00 -19.55 -3.45
C ALA A 164 -7.60 -20.04 -3.05
N THR A 165 -7.50 -21.12 -2.27
CA THR A 165 -6.21 -21.68 -1.78
C THR A 165 -5.88 -23.05 -2.36
N THR A 166 -6.73 -23.62 -3.22
CA THR A 166 -6.54 -24.99 -3.72
C THR A 166 -7.00 -25.11 -5.17
N ILE A 167 -6.09 -25.58 -6.01
CA ILE A 167 -6.33 -25.85 -7.43
C ILE A 167 -6.01 -27.32 -7.68
N THR A 168 -6.88 -28.02 -8.40
CA THR A 168 -6.64 -29.39 -8.83
C THR A 168 -6.38 -29.43 -10.32
N VAL A 169 -5.43 -30.25 -10.74
CA VAL A 169 -5.10 -30.49 -12.14
C VAL A 169 -5.18 -31.99 -12.40
N ASP A 170 -6.04 -32.38 -13.33
CA ASP A 170 -6.17 -33.76 -13.78
C ASP A 170 -5.46 -33.96 -15.13
N PHE A 171 -4.74 -35.07 -15.26
CA PHE A 171 -3.97 -35.43 -16.45
C PHE A 171 -4.49 -36.74 -17.06
N ASP A 172 -4.48 -36.82 -18.40
CA ASP A 172 -4.86 -38.04 -19.13
C ASP A 172 -3.84 -39.20 -19.00
N LYS A 173 -2.66 -38.91 -18.44
CA LYS A 173 -1.59 -39.86 -18.19
C LYS A 173 -0.78 -39.44 -16.98
N THR A 174 -0.08 -40.41 -16.38
CA THR A 174 0.83 -40.12 -15.27
C THR A 174 1.99 -39.24 -15.73
N VAL A 175 2.18 -38.09 -15.07
CA VAL A 175 3.24 -37.13 -15.36
C VAL A 175 3.88 -36.63 -14.07
N ALA A 176 5.13 -36.17 -14.16
CA ALA A 176 5.86 -35.53 -13.07
C ALA A 176 6.46 -34.22 -13.59
N GLY A 177 6.57 -33.20 -12.74
CA GLY A 177 6.96 -31.88 -13.21
C GLY A 177 6.81 -30.77 -12.19
N SER A 178 6.53 -29.57 -12.69
CA SER A 178 6.27 -28.37 -11.91
C SER A 178 5.00 -27.66 -12.35
N SER A 179 4.29 -27.06 -11.41
CA SER A 179 3.28 -26.03 -11.66
C SER A 179 3.85 -24.65 -11.32
N ILE A 180 3.57 -23.66 -12.16
CA ILE A 180 3.93 -22.25 -11.99
C ILE A 180 2.63 -21.45 -12.03
N LEU A 181 2.35 -20.70 -10.97
CA LEU A 181 1.20 -19.81 -10.89
C LEU A 181 1.67 -18.38 -11.10
N ASN A 182 0.90 -17.60 -11.87
CA ASN A 182 1.08 -16.18 -12.15
C ASN A 182 -0.20 -15.38 -11.92
#